data_AF-A0A973MR92-F1
#
_entry.id   AF-A0A973MR92-F1
#
_cell.length_a   1.000
_cell.length_b   1.000
_cell.length_c   1.000
_cell.angle_alpha   90.00
_cell.angle_beta   90.00
_cell.angle_gamma   90.00
#
_symmetry.space_group_name_H-M   'P 1'
#
loop_
_entity.id
_entity.type
_entity.pdbx_description
1 polymer ?
#
loop_
_entity_poly.entity_id
_entity_poly.type
_entity_poly.pdbx_seq_one_letter_code
_entity_poly.pdbx_strand_id
1 'polypeptide(L)'
;RDALAVSGLATDPVAAQDVPGGASVTDTAPVAAAFVRAVLDVYDGAGGPAGDAGPRRAAVSGSGPFGTHAHTIVEQAPAAAEGSPAALADAWQLLPYSAKSATALAAVAARLGRRLERAESDEEFQDAAWSLQTGRTRYAHRGFLVARDPAEAAAGLAEVKARTKDRSAGTSPGSPPPVVFTFPGHGGQHVGMARGLYRLDPRFRADLDACVAHVRDASGVELGVIFDPEGEAAEEAARRLVADGRTAQLAVFILEYALAKAFIRWGVRPTAVVGHSLGGYAAACIAGVFSFPDAVRMVLKRTELLLTLAPGAMAAVRLPEAELLPLLPEGVGIAVISGPDQVTVSGPREPVERFVEEYAAKGLETRLLKVPGAGHSSLVDAVLDEYEAFLAGITFHRPAVRVVSDTTGTWADPEEISTPAYWCRHMRHTVRYHDVLETLNAFQGCALVEVGPGTTLTSLARRHAELRWNHPVLQALPHPTDETPDPKVLLSTVGALWAAGVDIEWPALHPLRAPRRTSLPGYPYERTAFPVPAA
;
A
#
# COMPACT_ATOMS: atom_id res chain seq x y z
N ARG A 1 4.21 -7.17 36.57
CA ARG A 1 5.69 -7.22 36.72
C ARG A 1 6.30 -5.82 36.70
N ASP A 2 6.19 -5.05 35.62
CA ASP A 2 6.70 -3.65 35.57
C ASP A 2 6.15 -2.73 36.68
N ALA A 3 4.86 -2.88 37.03
CA ALA A 3 4.26 -2.15 38.15
C ALA A 3 4.92 -2.45 39.51
N LEU A 4 5.38 -3.69 39.75
CA LEU A 4 6.09 -4.10 40.96
C LEU A 4 7.55 -3.59 40.98
N ALA A 5 8.17 -3.50 39.81
CA ALA A 5 9.51 -2.95 39.67
C ALA A 5 9.53 -1.43 39.93
N VAL A 6 8.51 -0.70 39.47
CA VAL A 6 8.37 0.74 39.73
C VAL A 6 8.04 1.05 41.18
N SER A 7 7.34 0.16 41.89
CA SER A 7 6.98 0.37 43.30
C SER A 7 8.13 0.07 44.29
N GLY A 8 9.28 -0.40 43.82
CA GLY A 8 10.42 -0.79 44.68
C GLY A 8 10.15 -2.06 45.52
N LEU A 9 9.01 -2.72 45.34
CA LEU A 9 8.57 -3.89 46.10
C LEU A 9 8.83 -5.19 45.32
N ALA A 10 9.91 -5.23 44.54
CA ALA A 10 10.19 -6.31 43.60
C ALA A 10 10.73 -7.59 44.27
N THR A 11 11.31 -7.50 45.47
CA THR A 11 12.13 -8.57 46.06
C THR A 11 11.72 -9.03 47.45
N ASP A 12 10.99 -8.24 48.24
CA ASP A 12 10.62 -8.63 49.61
C ASP A 12 9.22 -9.25 49.70
N PRO A 13 8.99 -10.24 50.58
CA PRO A 13 7.64 -10.60 51.01
C PRO A 13 7.08 -9.40 51.77
N VAL A 14 6.20 -8.63 51.13
CA VAL A 14 5.47 -7.56 51.82
C VAL A 14 4.42 -8.22 52.70
N ALA A 15 4.84 -8.64 53.90
CA ALA A 15 3.94 -8.52 55.04
C ALA A 15 3.63 -7.04 55.16
N ALA A 16 2.34 -6.68 55.14
CA ALA A 16 1.93 -5.31 55.43
C ALA A 16 2.54 -4.94 56.79
N GLN A 17 3.58 -4.11 56.78
CA GLN A 17 4.09 -3.51 58.01
C GLN A 17 3.04 -2.50 58.46
N ASP A 18 2.58 -2.65 59.70
CA ASP A 18 1.85 -1.60 60.40
C ASP A 18 2.67 -0.32 60.31
N VAL A 19 2.17 0.67 59.56
CA VAL A 19 2.74 2.01 59.55
C VAL A 19 2.37 2.63 60.90
N PRO A 20 3.33 2.96 61.79
CA PRO A 20 3.02 3.60 63.06
C PRO A 20 2.39 4.97 62.78
N GLY A 21 1.31 5.25 63.51
CA GLY A 21 0.45 6.40 63.28
C GLY A 21 1.20 7.73 63.13
N GLY A 22 0.84 8.47 62.08
CA GLY A 22 1.27 9.86 61.90
C GLY A 22 1.85 10.22 60.54
N ALA A 23 1.34 9.67 59.44
CA ALA A 23 1.55 10.27 58.11
C ALA A 23 0.25 10.15 57.29
N SER A 24 -0.39 11.28 57.06
CA SER A 24 -1.57 11.45 56.24
C SER A 24 -1.25 11.29 54.76
N VAL A 25 -1.15 10.06 54.26
CA VAL A 25 -1.56 9.64 52.90
C VAL A 25 -1.77 8.13 53.00
N THR A 26 -2.95 7.63 52.63
CA THR A 26 -3.21 6.21 52.43
C THR A 26 -2.27 5.66 51.35
N ASP A 27 -1.11 5.16 51.75
CA ASP A 27 -0.24 4.44 50.83
C ASP A 27 -0.86 3.07 50.54
N THR A 28 -1.60 3.00 49.43
CA THR A 28 -2.22 1.76 48.94
C THR A 28 -1.24 0.87 48.19
N ALA A 29 0.02 1.29 48.01
CA ALA A 29 1.01 0.53 47.25
C ALA A 29 1.27 -0.89 47.79
N PRO A 30 1.32 -1.14 49.12
CA PRO A 30 1.51 -2.49 49.65
C PRO A 30 0.36 -3.45 49.29
N VAL A 31 -0.89 -3.00 49.42
CA VAL A 31 -2.09 -3.80 49.10
C VAL A 31 -2.19 -4.04 47.59
N ALA A 32 -1.92 -3.02 46.77
CA ALA A 32 -1.86 -3.17 45.33
C ALA A 32 -0.75 -4.14 44.90
N ALA A 33 0.42 -4.09 45.54
CA ALA A 33 1.52 -5.02 45.27
C ALA A 33 1.16 -6.46 45.66
N ALA A 34 0.51 -6.68 46.80
CA ALA A 34 0.02 -7.99 47.23
C ALA A 34 -1.02 -8.56 46.23
N PHE A 35 -1.95 -7.72 45.76
CA PHE A 35 -2.91 -8.12 44.74
C PHE A 35 -2.23 -8.50 43.42
N VAL A 36 -1.29 -7.67 42.93
CA VAL A 36 -0.54 -7.96 41.70
C VAL A 36 0.27 -9.25 41.85
N ARG A 37 0.87 -9.53 43.02
CA ARG A 37 1.58 -10.79 43.27
C ARG A 37 0.64 -11.99 43.23
N ALA A 38 -0.50 -11.95 43.91
CA ALA A 38 -1.47 -13.04 43.86
C ALA A 38 -1.96 -13.33 42.42
N VAL A 39 -2.16 -12.28 41.62
CA VAL A 39 -2.46 -12.43 40.18
C VAL A 39 -1.30 -13.09 39.44
N LEU A 40 -0.05 -12.70 39.72
CA LEU A 40 1.13 -13.31 39.11
C LEU A 40 1.33 -14.75 39.57
N ASP A 41 1.04 -15.11 40.82
CA ASP A 41 1.14 -16.50 41.30
C ASP A 41 0.11 -17.40 40.60
N VAL A 42 -1.10 -16.90 40.36
CA VAL A 42 -2.11 -17.59 39.55
C VAL A 42 -1.68 -17.69 38.08
N TYR A 43 -1.01 -16.66 37.55
CA TYR A 43 -0.63 -16.58 36.14
C TYR A 43 0.64 -17.39 35.81
N ASP A 44 1.72 -17.15 36.56
CA ASP A 44 3.09 -17.66 36.36
C ASP A 44 3.40 -18.96 37.10
N GLY A 45 2.53 -19.38 38.02
CA GLY A 45 2.79 -20.52 38.90
C GLY A 45 3.16 -21.79 38.14
N ALA A 46 4.45 -22.15 38.19
CA ALA A 46 4.95 -23.46 37.80
C ALA A 46 4.52 -24.47 38.87
N GLY A 47 3.56 -25.34 38.53
CA GLY A 47 3.17 -26.47 39.37
C GLY A 47 2.58 -26.06 40.72
N GLY A 48 1.24 -26.06 40.82
CA GLY A 48 0.62 -26.31 42.12
C GLY A 48 1.06 -27.67 42.68
N PRO A 49 0.91 -27.94 43.99
CA PRO A 49 1.19 -29.25 44.55
C PRO A 49 0.55 -30.33 43.67
N ALA A 50 1.35 -31.28 43.22
CA ALA A 50 0.93 -32.32 42.27
C ALA A 50 -0.32 -33.02 42.80
N GLY A 51 -1.47 -32.83 42.14
CA GLY A 51 -2.69 -33.55 42.52
C GLY A 51 -4.02 -33.00 42.01
N ASP A 52 -4.17 -31.70 41.76
CA ASP A 52 -5.49 -31.15 41.44
C ASP A 52 -5.60 -30.65 39.99
N ALA A 53 -6.46 -31.29 39.20
CA ALA A 53 -6.68 -31.01 37.77
C ALA A 53 -7.56 -29.77 37.49
N GLY A 54 -7.76 -28.90 38.49
CA GLY A 54 -8.61 -27.70 38.41
C GLY A 54 -7.84 -26.41 38.10
N PRO A 55 -8.55 -25.32 37.73
CA PRO A 55 -7.92 -24.02 37.49
C PRO A 55 -7.25 -23.49 38.77
N ARG A 56 -6.07 -22.88 38.63
CA ARG A 56 -5.34 -22.30 39.77
C ARG A 56 -6.14 -21.17 40.42
N ARG A 57 -6.14 -21.09 41.75
CA ARG A 57 -6.86 -20.07 42.52
C ARG A 57 -5.95 -19.47 43.60
N ALA A 58 -6.08 -18.17 43.84
CA ALA A 58 -5.45 -17.48 44.97
C ALA A 58 -6.48 -16.56 45.64
N ALA A 59 -6.25 -16.23 46.91
CA ALA A 59 -7.09 -15.30 47.64
C ALA A 59 -6.26 -14.13 48.17
N VAL A 60 -6.83 -12.93 48.14
CA VAL A 60 -6.22 -11.69 48.66
C VAL A 60 -7.18 -11.09 49.68
N SER A 61 -6.70 -10.96 50.92
CA SER A 61 -7.43 -10.30 52.01
C SER A 61 -6.78 -8.95 52.32
N GLY A 62 -7.59 -7.93 52.55
CA GLY A 62 -7.15 -6.62 53.03
C GLY A 62 -8.06 -6.11 54.15
N SER A 63 -7.45 -5.55 55.19
CA SER A 63 -8.16 -4.99 56.35
C SER A 63 -7.74 -3.53 56.52
N GLY A 64 -8.70 -2.62 56.44
CA GLY A 64 -8.47 -1.19 56.65
C GLY A 64 -8.43 -0.82 58.13
N PRO A 65 -7.74 0.28 58.50
CA PRO A 65 -7.55 0.69 59.90
C PRO A 65 -8.86 1.05 60.63
N PHE A 66 -9.95 1.28 59.90
CA PHE A 66 -11.27 1.62 60.45
C PHE A 66 -12.29 0.47 60.38
N GLY A 67 -11.83 -0.77 60.20
CA GLY A 67 -12.69 -1.98 60.26
C GLY A 67 -13.30 -2.42 58.93
N THR A 68 -12.93 -1.81 57.81
CA THR A 68 -13.35 -2.28 56.48
C THR A 68 -12.52 -3.47 56.04
N HIS A 69 -13.13 -4.63 55.83
CA HIS A 69 -12.47 -5.84 55.34
C HIS A 69 -12.90 -6.14 53.90
N ALA A 70 -11.95 -6.55 53.06
CA ALA A 70 -12.19 -7.05 51.73
C ALA A 70 -11.46 -8.38 51.52
N HIS A 71 -12.12 -9.33 50.86
CA HIS A 71 -11.55 -10.63 50.50
C HIS A 71 -11.92 -10.94 49.05
N THR A 72 -10.91 -11.20 48.22
CA THR A 72 -11.08 -11.45 46.79
C THR A 72 -10.43 -12.77 46.43
N ILE A 73 -11.14 -13.62 45.69
CA ILE A 73 -10.61 -14.85 45.11
C ILE A 73 -10.35 -14.61 43.63
N VAL A 74 -9.15 -14.95 43.17
CA VAL A 74 -8.70 -14.86 41.78
C VAL A 74 -8.53 -16.28 41.25
N GLU A 75 -9.13 -16.56 40.10
CA GLU A 75 -9.01 -17.84 39.40
C GLU A 75 -8.26 -17.65 38.07
N GLN A 76 -7.52 -18.67 37.67
CA GLN A 76 -6.84 -18.74 36.39
C GLN A 76 -7.84 -18.55 35.25
N ALA A 77 -7.46 -17.75 34.26
CA ALA A 77 -8.26 -17.63 33.04
C ALA A 77 -8.44 -19.02 32.37
N PRO A 78 -9.63 -19.33 31.81
CA PRO A 78 -9.83 -20.54 31.03
C PRO A 78 -8.74 -20.68 29.96
N ALA A 79 -8.32 -21.92 29.68
CA ALA A 79 -7.39 -22.19 28.60
C ALA A 79 -7.94 -21.60 27.29
N ALA A 80 -7.11 -20.83 26.60
CA ALA A 80 -7.47 -20.36 25.26
C ALA A 80 -7.66 -21.59 24.35
N ALA A 81 -8.65 -21.54 23.47
CA ALA A 81 -8.81 -22.58 22.46
C ALA A 81 -7.50 -22.75 21.67
N GLU A 82 -6.99 -23.98 21.61
CA GLU A 82 -5.85 -24.30 20.76
C GLU A 82 -6.23 -24.15 19.28
N GLY A 83 -5.29 -23.69 18.45
CA GLY A 83 -5.47 -23.67 17.00
C GLY A 83 -5.54 -22.29 16.34
N SER A 84 -4.63 -21.37 16.65
CA SER A 84 -4.29 -20.35 15.64
C SER A 84 -3.52 -21.05 14.52
N PRO A 85 -3.82 -20.79 13.23
CA PRO A 85 -3.01 -21.29 12.14
C PRO A 85 -1.53 -20.95 12.34
N ALA A 86 -0.66 -21.88 11.94
CA ALA A 86 0.79 -21.73 12.07
C ALA A 86 1.27 -20.39 11.50
N ALA A 87 2.32 -19.83 12.08
CA ALA A 87 2.95 -18.64 11.55
C ALA A 87 3.39 -18.89 10.10
N LEU A 88 3.18 -17.87 9.25
CA LEU A 88 3.75 -17.90 7.91
C LEU A 88 5.24 -17.61 8.03
N ALA A 89 6.08 -18.61 7.73
CA ALA A 89 7.52 -18.41 7.69
C ALA A 89 7.88 -17.29 6.70
N ASP A 90 8.87 -16.48 7.04
CA ASP A 90 9.42 -15.39 6.21
C ASP A 90 8.40 -14.34 5.75
N ALA A 91 7.27 -14.19 6.45
CA ALA A 91 6.24 -13.23 6.10
C ALA A 91 6.58 -11.81 6.57
N TRP A 92 6.73 -10.88 5.63
CA TRP A 92 6.89 -9.44 5.90
C TRP A 92 5.76 -8.90 6.79
N GLN A 93 6.12 -8.20 7.85
CA GLN A 93 5.20 -7.59 8.81
C GLN A 93 5.29 -6.07 8.76
N LEU A 94 4.12 -5.41 8.80
CA LEU A 94 4.00 -3.96 8.99
C LEU A 94 3.79 -3.66 10.48
N LEU A 95 4.71 -2.89 11.06
CA LEU A 95 4.72 -2.48 12.46
C LEU A 95 4.34 -0.99 12.57
N PRO A 96 3.05 -0.64 12.70
CA PRO A 96 2.63 0.74 12.92
C PRO A 96 2.85 1.15 14.39
N TYR A 97 3.32 2.37 14.62
CA TYR A 97 3.45 2.92 15.98
C TYR A 97 3.14 4.41 15.97
N SER A 98 2.56 4.92 17.07
CA SER A 98 2.16 6.33 17.15
C SER A 98 2.33 6.91 18.55
N ALA A 99 2.48 8.23 18.62
CA ALA A 99 2.58 8.97 19.86
C ALA A 99 2.02 10.40 19.75
N LYS A 100 1.89 11.09 20.90
CA LYS A 100 1.41 12.47 20.96
C LYS A 100 2.49 13.53 20.62
N SER A 101 3.75 13.13 20.51
CA SER A 101 4.88 14.00 20.16
C SER A 101 5.94 13.21 19.38
N ALA A 102 6.81 13.91 18.64
CA ALA A 102 7.91 13.29 17.90
C ALA A 102 8.95 12.61 18.83
N THR A 103 9.18 13.20 20.01
CA THR A 103 10.06 12.65 21.06
C THR A 103 9.47 11.39 21.67
N ALA A 104 8.18 11.38 21.99
CA ALA A 104 7.50 10.17 22.44
C ALA A 104 7.47 9.09 21.34
N LEU A 105 7.36 9.47 20.06
CA LEU A 105 7.38 8.53 18.94
C LEU A 105 8.71 7.77 18.87
N ALA A 106 9.84 8.49 18.94
CA ALA A 106 11.17 7.86 18.99
C ALA A 106 11.34 6.97 20.24
N ALA A 107 10.77 7.38 21.38
CA ALA A 107 10.78 6.55 22.59
C ALA A 107 9.92 5.28 22.44
N VAL A 108 8.79 5.33 21.72
CA VAL A 108 8.00 4.14 21.37
C VAL A 108 8.85 3.21 20.51
N ALA A 109 9.43 3.71 19.43
CA ALA A 109 10.26 2.90 18.52
C ALA A 109 11.39 2.19 19.27
N ALA A 110 12.17 2.92 20.09
CA ALA A 110 13.27 2.34 20.85
C ALA A 110 12.81 1.28 21.87
N ARG A 111 11.64 1.46 22.50
CA ARG A 111 11.07 0.45 23.43
C ARG A 111 10.58 -0.78 22.69
N LEU A 112 9.94 -0.59 21.53
CA LEU A 112 9.49 -1.69 20.68
C LEU A 112 10.68 -2.49 20.16
N GLY A 113 11.74 -1.84 19.68
CA GLY A 113 12.96 -2.52 19.22
C GLY A 113 13.52 -3.47 20.26
N ARG A 114 13.75 -2.98 21.50
CA ARG A 114 14.23 -3.81 22.62
C ARG A 114 13.28 -4.97 23.00
N ARG A 115 11.97 -4.82 22.77
CA ARG A 115 11.01 -5.91 23.00
C ARG A 115 11.09 -6.96 21.91
N LEU A 116 11.27 -6.55 20.66
CA LEU A 116 11.34 -7.43 19.50
C LEU A 116 12.66 -8.20 19.44
N GLU A 117 13.77 -7.64 19.96
CA GLU A 117 15.03 -8.39 20.16
C GLU A 117 14.87 -9.67 21.00
N ARG A 118 13.82 -9.72 21.83
CA ARG A 118 13.51 -10.85 22.71
C ARG A 118 12.41 -11.77 22.15
N ALA A 119 11.95 -11.54 20.92
CA ALA A 119 11.00 -12.45 20.30
C ALA A 119 11.73 -13.71 19.83
N GLU A 120 11.23 -14.88 20.20
CA GLU A 120 11.89 -16.17 19.96
C GLU A 120 11.29 -16.94 18.77
N SER A 121 10.19 -16.46 18.20
CA SER A 121 9.52 -17.09 17.06
C SER A 121 8.82 -16.11 16.12
N ASP A 122 8.57 -16.55 14.88
CA ASP A 122 7.77 -15.84 13.89
C ASP A 122 6.33 -15.61 14.37
N GLU A 123 5.80 -16.54 15.18
CA GLU A 123 4.47 -16.39 15.76
C GLU A 123 4.40 -15.18 16.69
N GLU A 124 5.37 -15.04 17.60
CA GLU A 124 5.45 -13.89 18.50
C GLU A 124 5.63 -12.57 17.75
N PHE A 125 6.39 -12.60 16.65
CA PHE A 125 6.61 -11.42 15.81
C PHE A 125 5.33 -10.97 15.10
N GLN A 126 4.59 -11.90 14.52
CA GLN A 126 3.32 -11.65 13.84
C GLN A 126 2.25 -11.19 14.82
N ASP A 127 2.18 -11.79 16.01
CA ASP A 127 1.29 -11.36 17.09
C ASP A 127 1.64 -9.96 17.60
N ALA A 128 2.93 -9.61 17.65
CA ALA A 128 3.37 -8.26 17.96
C ALA A 128 2.90 -7.25 16.90
N ALA A 129 3.08 -7.55 15.61
CA ALA A 129 2.59 -6.71 14.52
C ALA A 129 1.07 -6.51 14.60
N TRP A 130 0.31 -7.58 14.77
CA TRP A 130 -1.15 -7.53 14.95
C TRP A 130 -1.58 -6.70 16.16
N SER A 131 -0.87 -6.84 17.27
CA SER A 131 -1.15 -6.09 18.51
C SER A 131 -0.93 -4.59 18.35
N LEU A 132 0.06 -4.20 17.55
CA LEU A 132 0.30 -2.80 17.19
C LEU A 132 -0.80 -2.24 16.29
N GLN A 133 -1.27 -3.04 15.33
CA GLN A 133 -2.27 -2.65 14.34
C GLN A 133 -3.67 -2.50 14.97
N THR A 134 -4.09 -3.45 15.80
CA THR A 134 -5.47 -3.52 16.31
C THR A 134 -5.63 -3.12 17.77
N GLY A 135 -4.54 -3.17 18.55
CA GLY A 135 -4.58 -3.04 20.01
C GLY A 135 -4.01 -1.74 20.57
N ARG A 136 -3.71 -0.75 19.73
CA ARG A 136 -3.12 0.53 20.16
C ARG A 136 -3.93 1.73 19.68
N THR A 137 -4.02 2.74 20.53
CA THR A 137 -4.58 4.05 20.15
C THR A 137 -3.75 4.67 19.04
N ARG A 138 -4.42 5.24 18.03
CA ARG A 138 -3.82 5.93 16.90
C ARG A 138 -3.65 7.41 17.26
N TYR A 139 -2.42 7.85 17.50
CA TYR A 139 -2.10 9.26 17.77
C TYR A 139 -1.69 10.01 16.49
N ALA A 140 -1.44 11.33 16.63
CA ALA A 140 -1.16 12.22 15.51
C ALA A 140 0.24 11.99 14.91
N HIS A 141 1.28 11.77 15.73
CA HIS A 141 2.59 11.41 15.22
C HIS A 141 2.62 9.90 14.97
N ARG A 142 2.81 9.51 13.72
CA ARG A 142 2.75 8.11 13.28
C ARG A 142 4.04 7.74 12.58
N GLY A 143 4.57 6.57 12.91
CA GLY A 143 5.71 5.96 12.25
C GLY A 143 5.41 4.51 11.90
N PHE A 144 6.07 3.97 10.89
CA PHE A 144 5.94 2.56 10.54
C PHE A 144 7.29 1.94 10.21
N LEU A 145 7.36 0.61 10.35
CA LEU A 145 8.48 -0.19 9.87
C LEU A 145 7.94 -1.44 9.18
N VAL A 146 8.60 -1.87 8.12
CA VAL A 146 8.32 -3.16 7.47
C VAL A 146 9.56 -4.02 7.60
N ALA A 147 9.40 -5.21 8.20
CA ALA A 147 10.49 -6.13 8.49
C ALA A 147 10.01 -7.57 8.34
N ARG A 148 10.92 -8.48 7.95
CA ARG A 148 10.62 -9.91 7.78
C ARG A 148 10.82 -10.71 9.05
N ASP A 149 11.66 -10.23 9.95
CA ASP A 149 12.05 -10.93 11.17
C ASP A 149 12.26 -9.95 12.34
N PRO A 150 12.27 -10.45 13.60
CA PRO A 150 12.45 -9.60 14.78
C PRO A 150 13.77 -8.83 14.82
N ALA A 151 14.84 -9.38 14.24
CA ALA A 151 16.16 -8.76 14.26
C ALA A 151 16.23 -7.56 13.31
N GLU A 152 15.71 -7.69 12.08
CA GLU A 152 15.52 -6.58 11.14
C GLU A 152 14.62 -5.51 11.76
N ALA A 153 13.53 -5.92 12.42
CA ALA A 153 12.61 -4.99 13.08
C ALA A 153 13.29 -4.20 14.21
N ALA A 154 14.06 -4.87 15.07
CA ALA A 154 14.78 -4.22 16.16
C ALA A 154 15.84 -3.23 15.65
N ALA A 155 16.62 -3.63 14.65
CA ALA A 155 17.63 -2.78 14.03
C ALA A 155 16.99 -1.52 13.41
N GLY A 156 15.93 -1.69 12.59
CA GLY A 156 15.24 -0.57 11.96
C GLY A 156 14.61 0.39 12.98
N LEU A 157 14.02 -0.13 14.07
CA LEU A 157 13.44 0.71 15.12
C LEU A 157 14.49 1.46 15.95
N ALA A 158 15.70 0.92 16.08
CA ALA A 158 16.81 1.59 16.78
C ALA A 158 17.35 2.80 16.01
N GLU A 159 17.20 2.81 14.68
CA GLU A 159 17.62 3.93 13.82
C GLU A 159 16.65 5.12 13.85
N VAL A 160 15.43 4.93 14.36
CA VAL A 160 14.40 5.97 14.44
C VAL A 160 14.84 7.07 15.40
N LYS A 161 15.28 8.20 14.82
CA LYS A 161 15.65 9.41 15.57
C LYS A 161 14.45 10.34 15.69
N ALA A 162 14.44 11.19 16.71
CA ALA A 162 13.42 12.23 16.91
C ALA A 162 13.37 13.32 15.82
N ARG A 163 14.08 13.16 14.69
CA ARG A 163 14.12 14.14 13.59
C ARG A 163 13.02 13.85 12.58
N THR A 164 12.18 14.84 12.35
CA THR A 164 10.98 14.89 11.50
C THR A 164 11.19 14.81 9.98
N LYS A 165 12.37 14.39 9.50
CA LYS A 165 12.65 14.28 8.04
C LYS A 165 12.59 12.86 7.50
N ASP A 166 12.20 11.89 8.31
CA ASP A 166 12.05 10.52 7.85
C ASP A 166 10.73 10.34 7.09
N ARG A 167 10.77 9.74 5.90
CA ARG A 167 9.56 9.45 5.10
C ARG A 167 8.67 8.39 5.79
N SER A 168 9.23 7.68 6.76
CA SER A 168 8.53 6.70 7.59
C SER A 168 7.72 7.32 8.73
N ALA A 169 7.87 8.63 9.02
CA ALA A 169 7.23 9.32 10.13
C ALA A 169 6.47 10.58 9.66
N GLY A 170 5.17 10.65 9.98
CA GLY A 170 4.28 11.76 9.63
C GLY A 170 3.56 12.34 10.84
N THR A 171 3.07 13.58 10.69
CA THR A 171 2.06 14.14 11.60
C THR A 171 0.74 14.13 10.84
N SER A 172 -0.24 13.36 11.33
CA SER A 172 -1.58 13.33 10.75
C SER A 172 -2.25 14.69 11.01
N PRO A 173 -2.65 15.44 9.97
CA PRO A 173 -3.18 16.80 10.08
C PRO A 173 -4.64 16.86 10.60
N GLY A 174 -5.13 15.80 11.23
CA GLY A 174 -6.49 15.71 11.78
C GLY A 174 -7.55 15.18 10.80
N SER A 175 -7.37 15.37 9.49
CA SER A 175 -8.18 14.72 8.44
C SER A 175 -7.31 13.84 7.55
N PRO A 176 -7.79 12.65 7.12
CA PRO A 176 -7.03 11.80 6.20
C PRO A 176 -6.88 12.49 4.84
N PRO A 177 -5.72 12.37 4.18
CA PRO A 177 -5.53 12.93 2.84
C PRO A 177 -6.44 12.22 1.83
N PRO A 178 -6.92 12.91 0.77
CA PRO A 178 -7.54 12.24 -0.37
C PRO A 178 -6.55 11.25 -0.99
N VAL A 179 -7.00 10.04 -1.33
CA VAL A 179 -6.16 9.05 -2.00
C VAL A 179 -6.48 9.05 -3.49
N VAL A 180 -5.46 9.08 -4.34
CA VAL A 180 -5.59 9.00 -5.79
C VAL A 180 -4.89 7.74 -6.28
N PHE A 181 -5.63 6.85 -6.92
CA PHE A 181 -5.01 5.71 -7.61
C PHE A 181 -4.59 6.14 -9.01
N THR A 182 -3.31 5.91 -9.32
CA THR A 182 -2.73 6.13 -10.63
C THR A 182 -2.41 4.79 -11.27
N PHE A 183 -2.93 4.55 -12.48
CA PHE A 183 -2.82 3.27 -13.18
C PHE A 183 -1.83 3.42 -14.35
N PRO A 184 -0.67 2.72 -14.32
CA PRO A 184 0.34 2.86 -15.36
C PRO A 184 -0.14 2.41 -16.74
N GLY A 185 0.64 2.77 -17.75
CA GLY A 185 0.43 2.27 -19.11
C GLY A 185 1.18 0.97 -19.37
N HIS A 186 1.34 0.66 -20.65
CA HIS A 186 2.25 -0.41 -21.08
C HIS A 186 3.73 -0.04 -20.79
N GLY A 187 4.54 -1.03 -20.42
CA GLY A 187 5.99 -0.91 -20.24
C GLY A 187 6.52 -1.43 -18.90
N GLY A 188 5.67 -1.59 -17.89
CA GLY A 188 6.04 -2.12 -16.56
C GLY A 188 5.95 -3.64 -16.44
N GLN A 189 5.35 -4.33 -17.42
CA GLN A 189 5.14 -5.77 -17.38
C GLN A 189 6.45 -6.56 -17.27
N HIS A 190 6.43 -7.60 -16.44
CA HIS A 190 7.54 -8.53 -16.28
C HIS A 190 7.00 -9.85 -15.72
N VAL A 191 7.77 -10.92 -15.91
CA VAL A 191 7.43 -12.24 -15.36
C VAL A 191 7.54 -12.18 -13.83
N GLY A 192 6.58 -12.77 -13.13
CA GLY A 192 6.53 -12.79 -11.67
C GLY A 192 6.12 -11.46 -11.03
N MET A 193 5.54 -10.53 -11.78
CA MET A 193 4.99 -9.29 -11.21
C MET A 193 3.89 -9.62 -10.18
N ALA A 194 4.00 -9.05 -8.99
CA ALA A 194 3.14 -9.32 -7.82
C ALA A 194 3.16 -10.78 -7.30
N ARG A 195 4.19 -11.58 -7.62
CA ARG A 195 4.28 -12.99 -7.20
C ARG A 195 4.29 -13.17 -5.69
N GLY A 196 4.99 -12.32 -4.94
CA GLY A 196 5.01 -12.38 -3.48
C GLY A 196 3.62 -12.15 -2.90
N LEU A 197 2.89 -11.14 -3.38
CA LEU A 197 1.51 -10.90 -2.95
C LEU A 197 0.57 -12.04 -3.37
N TYR A 198 0.72 -12.57 -4.60
CA TYR A 198 -0.03 -13.72 -5.11
C TYR A 198 0.09 -14.95 -4.20
N ARG A 199 1.30 -15.22 -3.69
CA ARG A 199 1.55 -16.35 -2.79
C ARG A 199 1.11 -16.09 -1.34
N LEU A 200 1.13 -14.84 -0.88
CA LEU A 200 0.89 -14.48 0.53
C LEU A 200 -0.55 -14.07 0.88
N ASP A 201 -1.33 -13.52 -0.06
CA ASP A 201 -2.74 -13.15 0.16
C ASP A 201 -3.67 -14.02 -0.71
N PRO A 202 -4.31 -15.06 -0.15
CA PRO A 202 -5.24 -15.92 -0.87
C PRO A 202 -6.41 -15.17 -1.48
N ARG A 203 -6.81 -14.03 -0.90
CA ARG A 203 -7.91 -13.24 -1.43
C ARG A 203 -7.47 -12.43 -2.65
N PHE A 204 -6.24 -11.90 -2.64
CA PHE A 204 -5.67 -11.27 -3.85
C PHE A 204 -5.46 -12.32 -4.95
N ARG A 205 -4.95 -13.51 -4.60
CA ARG A 205 -4.87 -14.64 -5.52
C ARG A 205 -6.23 -14.98 -6.13
N ALA A 206 -7.27 -15.13 -5.32
CA ALA A 206 -8.62 -15.40 -5.82
C ALA A 206 -9.15 -14.29 -6.74
N ASP A 207 -8.89 -13.02 -6.42
CA ASP A 207 -9.26 -11.90 -7.27
C ASP A 207 -8.53 -11.93 -8.62
N LEU A 208 -7.23 -12.20 -8.63
CA LEU A 208 -6.42 -12.27 -9.85
C LEU A 208 -6.76 -13.51 -10.69
N ASP A 209 -6.91 -14.68 -10.06
CA ASP A 209 -7.30 -15.94 -10.71
C ASP A 209 -8.68 -15.80 -11.38
N ALA A 210 -9.63 -15.10 -10.74
CA ALA A 210 -10.92 -14.80 -11.34
C ALA A 210 -10.79 -13.89 -12.58
N CYS A 211 -9.88 -12.91 -12.55
CA CYS A 211 -9.60 -12.06 -13.70
C CYS A 211 -8.95 -12.85 -14.85
N VAL A 212 -7.98 -13.73 -14.54
CA VAL A 212 -7.33 -14.62 -15.51
C VAL A 212 -8.36 -15.55 -16.15
N ALA A 213 -9.21 -16.19 -15.35
CA ALA A 213 -10.27 -17.07 -15.84
C ALA A 213 -11.22 -16.33 -16.77
N HIS A 214 -11.60 -15.09 -16.43
CA HIS A 214 -12.46 -14.28 -17.27
C HIS A 214 -11.81 -13.94 -18.62
N VAL A 215 -10.51 -13.58 -18.63
CA VAL A 215 -9.77 -13.31 -19.88
C VAL A 215 -9.66 -14.57 -20.74
N ARG A 216 -9.38 -15.72 -20.12
CA ARG A 216 -9.36 -17.01 -20.81
C ARG A 216 -10.72 -17.30 -21.45
N ASP A 217 -11.79 -17.18 -20.70
CA ASP A 217 -13.14 -17.50 -21.19
C ASP A 217 -13.56 -16.53 -22.31
N ALA A 218 -13.12 -15.27 -22.27
CA ALA A 218 -13.43 -14.26 -23.28
C ALA A 218 -12.55 -14.33 -24.55
N SER A 219 -11.33 -14.89 -24.47
CA SER A 219 -10.34 -14.77 -25.56
C SER A 219 -9.51 -16.02 -25.87
N GLY A 220 -9.60 -17.06 -25.05
CA GLY A 220 -8.76 -18.25 -25.12
C GLY A 220 -7.32 -18.06 -24.63
N VAL A 221 -6.97 -16.88 -24.11
CA VAL A 221 -5.61 -16.55 -23.67
C VAL A 221 -5.37 -16.96 -22.22
N GLU A 222 -4.35 -17.77 -21.98
CA GLU A 222 -3.91 -18.19 -20.64
C GLU A 222 -2.82 -17.24 -20.10
N LEU A 223 -3.20 -16.36 -19.16
CA LEU A 223 -2.28 -15.38 -18.56
C LEU A 223 -1.70 -15.80 -17.21
N GLY A 224 -2.26 -16.84 -16.57
CA GLY A 224 -1.89 -17.21 -15.19
C GLY A 224 -0.40 -17.49 -15.01
N VAL A 225 0.24 -18.11 -16.02
CA VAL A 225 1.66 -18.45 -16.00
C VAL A 225 2.58 -17.22 -15.90
N ILE A 226 2.10 -16.01 -16.22
CA ILE A 226 2.90 -14.78 -16.10
C ILE A 226 3.19 -14.44 -14.62
N PHE A 227 2.23 -14.70 -13.73
CA PHE A 227 2.28 -14.21 -12.35
C PHE A 227 3.03 -15.16 -11.41
N ASP A 228 2.92 -16.46 -11.63
CA ASP A 228 3.62 -17.47 -10.82
C ASP A 228 4.06 -18.69 -11.66
N PRO A 229 5.06 -18.53 -12.56
CA PRO A 229 5.56 -19.65 -13.36
C PRO A 229 6.34 -20.65 -12.49
N GLU A 230 6.11 -21.95 -12.73
CA GLU A 230 6.82 -23.05 -12.06
C GLU A 230 7.70 -23.83 -13.06
N GLY A 231 9.02 -23.71 -12.90
CA GLY A 231 10.01 -24.38 -13.74
C GLY A 231 10.37 -23.64 -15.04
N GLU A 232 11.46 -24.07 -15.69
CA GLU A 232 12.06 -23.35 -16.82
C GLU A 232 11.12 -23.21 -18.03
N ALA A 233 10.30 -24.24 -18.31
CA ALA A 233 9.37 -24.20 -19.43
C ALA A 233 8.25 -23.17 -19.21
N ALA A 234 7.74 -23.05 -17.98
CA ALA A 234 6.73 -22.07 -17.62
C ALA A 234 7.29 -20.64 -17.65
N GLU A 235 8.52 -20.45 -17.16
CA GLU A 235 9.26 -19.19 -17.23
C GLU A 235 9.44 -18.71 -18.68
N GLU A 236 9.84 -19.59 -19.59
CA GLU A 236 9.99 -19.26 -21.00
C GLU A 236 8.63 -18.93 -21.67
N ALA A 237 7.57 -19.68 -21.34
CA ALA A 237 6.22 -19.36 -21.80
C ALA A 237 5.75 -17.99 -21.29
N ALA A 238 5.98 -17.68 -20.02
CA ALA A 238 5.66 -16.38 -19.42
C ALA A 238 6.40 -15.24 -20.11
N ARG A 239 7.70 -15.40 -20.43
CA ARG A 239 8.48 -14.39 -21.16
C ARG A 239 7.90 -14.10 -22.54
N ARG A 240 7.45 -15.12 -23.27
CA ARG A 240 6.80 -14.95 -24.58
C ARG A 240 5.50 -14.17 -24.47
N LEU A 241 4.68 -14.46 -23.46
CA LEU A 241 3.43 -13.72 -23.21
C LEU A 241 3.69 -12.28 -22.74
N VAL A 242 4.74 -12.03 -21.96
CA VAL A 242 5.11 -10.66 -21.56
C VAL A 242 5.67 -9.85 -22.75
N ALA A 243 6.31 -10.52 -23.71
CA ALA A 243 6.82 -9.88 -24.92
C ALA A 243 5.74 -9.62 -25.99
N ASP A 244 4.66 -10.40 -25.99
CA ASP A 244 3.53 -10.19 -26.89
C ASP A 244 2.65 -9.02 -26.43
N GLY A 245 2.42 -8.05 -27.33
CA GLY A 245 1.75 -6.80 -27.01
C GLY A 245 0.30 -6.97 -26.56
N ARG A 246 -0.40 -8.02 -27.01
CA ARG A 246 -1.78 -8.30 -26.61
C ARG A 246 -1.83 -8.88 -25.21
N THR A 247 -1.05 -9.92 -24.96
CA THR A 247 -1.07 -10.59 -23.66
C THR A 247 -0.46 -9.73 -22.57
N ALA A 248 0.56 -8.91 -22.89
CA ALA A 248 1.13 -7.94 -21.96
C ALA A 248 0.12 -6.88 -21.50
N GLN A 249 -0.66 -6.27 -22.41
CA GLN A 249 -1.65 -5.25 -22.03
C GLN A 249 -2.76 -5.84 -21.15
N LEU A 250 -3.24 -7.04 -21.47
CA LEU A 250 -4.24 -7.72 -20.64
C LEU A 250 -3.69 -8.05 -19.26
N ALA A 251 -2.46 -8.57 -19.18
CA ALA A 251 -1.82 -8.92 -17.91
C ALA A 251 -1.63 -7.70 -17.00
N VAL A 252 -1.24 -6.55 -17.57
CA VAL A 252 -1.16 -5.29 -16.84
C VAL A 252 -2.54 -4.88 -16.33
N PHE A 253 -3.55 -4.82 -17.21
CA PHE A 253 -4.91 -4.40 -16.85
C PHE A 253 -5.52 -5.25 -15.71
N ILE A 254 -5.44 -6.57 -15.78
CA ILE A 254 -6.01 -7.44 -14.73
C ILE A 254 -5.26 -7.33 -13.40
N LEU A 255 -3.93 -7.13 -13.46
CA LEU A 255 -3.13 -6.92 -12.26
C LEU A 255 -3.49 -5.60 -11.59
N GLU A 256 -3.59 -4.52 -12.35
CA GLU A 256 -4.02 -3.19 -11.90
C GLU A 256 -5.39 -3.26 -11.21
N TYR A 257 -6.35 -3.93 -11.83
CA TYR A 257 -7.69 -4.13 -11.27
C TYR A 257 -7.66 -4.95 -9.95
N ALA A 258 -6.92 -6.06 -9.93
CA ALA A 258 -6.80 -6.91 -8.74
C ALA A 258 -6.10 -6.18 -7.57
N LEU A 259 -5.05 -5.40 -7.85
CA LEU A 259 -4.36 -4.57 -6.85
C LEU A 259 -5.28 -3.49 -6.29
N ALA A 260 -6.05 -2.81 -7.15
CA ALA A 260 -7.01 -1.80 -6.70
C ALA A 260 -8.06 -2.41 -5.76
N LYS A 261 -8.59 -3.59 -6.10
CA LYS A 261 -9.51 -4.33 -5.22
C LYS A 261 -8.87 -4.68 -3.88
N ALA A 262 -7.60 -5.09 -3.87
CA ALA A 262 -6.88 -5.39 -2.64
C ALA A 262 -6.74 -4.14 -1.74
N PHE A 263 -6.32 -3.00 -2.30
CA PHE A 263 -6.25 -1.74 -1.55
C PHE A 263 -7.61 -1.31 -0.98
N ILE A 264 -8.67 -1.38 -1.79
CA ILE A 264 -10.03 -1.04 -1.35
C ILE A 264 -10.47 -1.96 -0.21
N ARG A 265 -10.15 -3.26 -0.28
CA ARG A 265 -10.41 -4.24 0.78
C ARG A 265 -9.63 -3.93 2.06
N TRP A 266 -8.44 -3.34 1.96
CA TRP A 266 -7.66 -2.87 3.11
C TRP A 266 -8.11 -1.50 3.65
N GLY A 267 -9.23 -0.96 3.15
CA GLY A 267 -9.77 0.34 3.60
C GLY A 267 -9.21 1.55 2.83
N VAL A 268 -8.23 1.36 1.96
CA VAL A 268 -7.66 2.42 1.12
C VAL A 268 -8.61 2.68 -0.05
N ARG A 269 -9.56 3.60 0.15
CA ARG A 269 -10.56 3.96 -0.87
C ARG A 269 -10.11 5.19 -1.68
N PRO A 270 -10.06 5.10 -3.02
CA PRO A 270 -9.69 6.24 -3.84
C PRO A 270 -10.78 7.32 -3.80
N THR A 271 -10.38 8.57 -3.62
CA THR A 271 -11.23 9.76 -3.83
C THR A 271 -11.23 10.19 -5.30
N ALA A 272 -10.13 9.87 -6.01
CA ALA A 272 -10.01 10.03 -7.44
C ALA A 272 -9.17 8.92 -8.06
N VAL A 273 -9.30 8.73 -9.37
CA VAL A 273 -8.48 7.80 -10.16
C VAL A 273 -7.99 8.47 -11.44
N VAL A 274 -6.86 8.01 -11.94
CA VAL A 274 -6.36 8.38 -13.27
C VAL A 274 -5.54 7.22 -13.83
N GLY A 275 -5.57 7.04 -15.14
CA GLY A 275 -4.76 6.04 -15.79
C GLY A 275 -4.03 6.60 -16.98
N HIS A 276 -2.85 6.07 -17.29
CA HIS A 276 -2.02 6.50 -18.40
C HIS A 276 -2.24 5.56 -19.60
N SER A 277 -2.92 6.02 -20.64
CA SER A 277 -3.27 5.22 -21.81
C SER A 277 -4.01 3.94 -21.38
N LEU A 278 -3.40 2.74 -21.50
CA LEU A 278 -3.97 1.47 -21.07
C LEU A 278 -4.55 1.51 -19.64
N GLY A 279 -3.84 2.12 -18.69
CA GLY A 279 -4.31 2.23 -17.31
C GLY A 279 -5.61 3.00 -17.17
N GLY A 280 -5.99 3.82 -18.17
CA GLY A 280 -7.27 4.53 -18.22
C GLY A 280 -8.47 3.58 -18.16
N TYR A 281 -8.33 2.37 -18.73
CA TYR A 281 -9.38 1.35 -18.67
C TYR A 281 -9.53 0.76 -17.26
N ALA A 282 -8.43 0.53 -16.55
CA ALA A 282 -8.45 0.11 -15.14
C ALA A 282 -9.04 1.21 -14.25
N ALA A 283 -8.60 2.46 -14.44
CA ALA A 283 -9.12 3.62 -13.71
C ALA A 283 -10.64 3.76 -13.90
N ALA A 284 -11.13 3.76 -15.15
CA ALA A 284 -12.55 3.88 -15.45
C ALA A 284 -13.38 2.69 -14.95
N CYS A 285 -12.84 1.47 -15.02
CA CYS A 285 -13.49 0.30 -14.46
C CYS A 285 -13.63 0.40 -12.93
N ILE A 286 -12.59 0.83 -12.22
CA ILE A 286 -12.62 1.06 -10.77
C ILE A 286 -13.55 2.21 -10.40
N ALA A 287 -13.63 3.25 -11.23
CA ALA A 287 -14.60 4.33 -11.06
C ALA A 287 -16.05 3.92 -11.40
N GLY A 288 -16.26 2.73 -11.98
CA GLY A 288 -17.58 2.21 -12.32
C GLY A 288 -18.15 2.73 -13.63
N VAL A 289 -17.32 3.27 -14.54
CA VAL A 289 -17.76 3.74 -15.86
C VAL A 289 -18.28 2.59 -16.73
N PHE A 290 -17.69 1.41 -16.58
CA PHE A 290 -18.15 0.17 -17.19
C PHE A 290 -17.77 -1.03 -16.32
N SER A 291 -18.40 -2.17 -16.58
CA SER A 291 -18.16 -3.40 -15.84
C SER A 291 -16.77 -3.98 -16.13
N PHE A 292 -16.23 -4.81 -15.24
CA PHE A 292 -14.97 -5.52 -15.49
C PHE A 292 -15.03 -6.41 -16.75
N PRO A 293 -16.10 -7.18 -17.01
CA PRO A 293 -16.25 -7.91 -18.27
C PRO A 293 -16.18 -7.03 -19.51
N ASP A 294 -16.85 -5.87 -19.49
CA ASP A 294 -16.80 -4.93 -20.61
C ASP A 294 -15.41 -4.32 -20.78
N ALA A 295 -14.73 -3.99 -19.67
CA ALA A 295 -13.35 -3.51 -19.69
C ALA A 295 -12.41 -4.53 -20.36
N VAL A 296 -12.53 -5.82 -20.04
CA VAL A 296 -11.74 -6.89 -20.68
C VAL A 296 -12.03 -6.93 -22.18
N ARG A 297 -13.29 -6.87 -22.59
CA ARG A 297 -13.67 -6.84 -24.02
C ARG A 297 -13.11 -5.60 -24.72
N MET A 298 -13.15 -4.44 -24.08
CA MET A 298 -12.61 -3.18 -24.61
C MET A 298 -11.10 -3.24 -24.78
N VAL A 299 -10.35 -3.75 -23.79
CA VAL A 299 -8.90 -3.91 -23.89
C VAL A 299 -8.54 -4.92 -24.98
N LEU A 300 -9.25 -6.05 -25.06
CA LEU A 300 -9.09 -7.04 -26.13
C LEU A 300 -9.28 -6.41 -27.52
N LYS A 301 -10.40 -5.71 -27.74
CA LYS A 301 -10.70 -5.11 -29.03
C LYS A 301 -9.72 -3.99 -29.38
N ARG A 302 -9.37 -3.15 -28.40
CA ARG A 302 -8.34 -2.12 -28.56
C ARG A 302 -7.03 -2.72 -29.03
N THR A 303 -6.52 -3.75 -28.35
CA THR A 303 -5.22 -4.31 -28.73
C THR A 303 -5.29 -5.05 -30.06
N GLU A 304 -6.38 -5.74 -30.37
CA GLU A 304 -6.63 -6.33 -31.69
C GLU A 304 -6.51 -5.28 -32.80
N LEU A 305 -7.25 -4.18 -32.70
CA LEU A 305 -7.25 -3.10 -33.70
C LEU A 305 -5.90 -2.39 -33.81
N LEU A 306 -5.21 -2.16 -32.69
CA LEU A 306 -3.88 -1.54 -32.70
C LEU A 306 -2.83 -2.42 -33.40
N LEU A 307 -3.00 -3.74 -33.38
CA LEU A 307 -2.10 -4.70 -34.05
C LEU A 307 -2.37 -4.82 -35.56
N THR A 308 -3.52 -4.37 -36.06
CA THR A 308 -3.83 -4.34 -37.51
C THR A 308 -3.36 -3.06 -38.20
N LEU A 309 -2.85 -2.08 -37.45
CA LEU A 309 -2.38 -0.82 -38.00
C LEU A 309 -1.16 -1.01 -38.90
N ALA A 310 -0.98 -0.08 -39.84
CA ALA A 310 0.25 0.00 -40.63
C ALA A 310 1.49 0.16 -39.72
N PRO A 311 2.69 -0.26 -40.19
CA PRO A 311 3.91 -0.16 -39.39
C PRO A 311 4.16 1.26 -38.88
N GLY A 312 4.11 1.42 -37.56
CA GLY A 312 4.37 2.68 -36.87
C GLY A 312 5.58 2.62 -35.95
N ALA A 313 5.98 3.78 -35.43
CA ALA A 313 6.99 3.91 -34.40
C ALA A 313 6.62 5.01 -33.39
N MET A 314 7.28 4.98 -32.24
CA MET A 314 7.21 6.02 -31.21
C MET A 314 8.62 6.43 -30.79
N ALA A 315 8.82 7.70 -30.48
CA ALA A 315 10.11 8.21 -30.00
C ALA A 315 9.93 9.21 -28.86
N ALA A 316 10.74 9.08 -27.81
CA ALA A 316 10.88 10.12 -26.79
C ALA A 316 11.72 11.27 -27.34
N VAL A 317 11.30 12.50 -27.05
CA VAL A 317 11.91 13.75 -27.51
C VAL A 317 11.99 14.70 -26.33
N ARG A 318 13.18 15.30 -26.11
CA ARG A 318 13.36 16.31 -25.08
C ARG A 318 13.16 17.72 -25.62
N LEU A 319 11.90 18.09 -25.80
CA LEU A 319 11.49 19.42 -26.27
C LEU A 319 10.07 19.75 -25.80
N PRO A 320 9.76 20.99 -25.43
CA PRO A 320 8.39 21.39 -25.11
C PRO A 320 7.41 21.22 -26.27
N GLU A 321 6.14 20.95 -25.95
CA GLU A 321 5.05 20.75 -26.94
C GLU A 321 5.00 21.87 -27.98
N ALA A 322 5.01 23.13 -27.54
CA ALA A 322 4.90 24.30 -28.42
C ALA A 322 6.08 24.45 -29.38
N GLU A 323 7.27 24.03 -28.98
CA GLU A 323 8.49 24.06 -29.80
C GLU A 323 8.59 22.84 -30.71
N LEU A 324 8.01 21.70 -30.31
CA LEU A 324 8.03 20.46 -31.07
C LEU A 324 7.00 20.47 -32.21
N LEU A 325 5.79 20.98 -31.99
CA LEU A 325 4.70 20.96 -32.97
C LEU A 325 5.10 21.47 -34.37
N PRO A 326 5.82 22.61 -34.52
CA PRO A 326 6.24 23.10 -35.84
C PRO A 326 7.29 22.24 -36.54
N LEU A 327 7.94 21.32 -35.81
CA LEU A 327 9.03 20.47 -36.30
C LEU A 327 8.55 19.09 -36.76
N LEU A 328 7.30 18.73 -36.44
CA LEU A 328 6.77 17.40 -36.72
C LEU A 328 6.48 17.25 -38.22
N PRO A 329 6.93 16.16 -38.86
CA PRO A 329 6.59 15.87 -40.23
C PRO A 329 5.10 15.47 -40.35
N GLU A 330 4.58 15.54 -41.56
CA GLU A 330 3.20 15.11 -41.86
C GLU A 330 2.96 13.67 -41.37
N GLY A 331 1.80 13.46 -40.73
CA GLY A 331 1.40 12.17 -40.18
C GLY A 331 2.00 11.82 -38.81
N VAL A 332 3.04 12.52 -38.34
CA VAL A 332 3.59 12.35 -36.99
C VAL A 332 2.96 13.35 -36.03
N GLY A 333 2.45 12.85 -34.91
CA GLY A 333 1.83 13.64 -33.86
C GLY A 333 2.47 13.40 -32.50
N ILE A 334 2.04 14.17 -31.51
CA ILE A 334 2.42 13.95 -30.11
C ILE A 334 1.50 12.88 -29.52
N ALA A 335 2.08 11.78 -29.07
CA ALA A 335 1.36 10.70 -28.41
C ALA A 335 1.25 10.91 -26.90
N VAL A 336 2.30 11.42 -26.26
CA VAL A 336 2.33 11.59 -24.79
C VAL A 336 3.10 12.85 -24.42
N ILE A 337 2.57 13.61 -23.46
CA ILE A 337 3.26 14.70 -22.77
C ILE A 337 3.44 14.27 -21.32
N SER A 338 4.67 13.89 -20.93
CA SER A 338 4.99 13.36 -19.59
C SER A 338 5.62 14.41 -18.67
N GLY A 339 6.05 15.54 -19.22
CA GLY A 339 6.63 16.67 -18.51
C GLY A 339 6.79 17.88 -19.44
N PRO A 340 7.28 19.01 -18.92
CA PRO A 340 7.34 20.28 -19.65
C PRO A 340 8.22 20.21 -20.91
N ASP A 341 9.24 19.34 -20.90
CA ASP A 341 10.15 19.08 -22.00
C ASP A 341 10.33 17.58 -22.25
N GLN A 342 9.38 16.74 -21.81
CA GLN A 342 9.45 15.29 -21.95
C GLN A 342 8.23 14.80 -22.75
N VAL A 343 8.39 14.72 -24.07
CA VAL A 343 7.32 14.43 -25.01
C VAL A 343 7.61 13.13 -25.77
N THR A 344 6.57 12.40 -26.15
CA THR A 344 6.67 11.23 -27.04
C THR A 344 5.91 11.50 -28.32
N VAL A 345 6.57 11.33 -29.46
CA VAL A 345 5.96 11.41 -30.79
C VAL A 345 5.56 10.03 -31.29
N SER A 346 4.54 9.96 -32.15
CA SER A 346 4.08 8.72 -32.76
C SER A 346 3.49 8.97 -34.16
N GLY A 347 3.68 7.99 -35.04
CA GLY A 347 3.16 8.04 -36.41
C GLY A 347 3.71 6.90 -37.27
N PRO A 348 3.65 7.04 -38.60
CA PRO A 348 4.24 6.09 -39.53
C PRO A 348 5.74 5.91 -39.26
N ARG A 349 6.22 4.67 -39.36
CA ARG A 349 7.58 4.29 -38.93
C ARG A 349 8.68 5.14 -39.56
N GLU A 350 8.71 5.21 -40.89
CA GLU A 350 9.77 5.90 -41.62
C GLU A 350 9.83 7.41 -41.29
N PRO A 351 8.71 8.18 -41.28
CA PRO A 351 8.70 9.56 -40.82
C PRO A 351 9.25 9.76 -39.39
N VAL A 352 8.91 8.87 -38.45
CA VAL A 352 9.40 8.96 -37.06
C VAL A 352 10.90 8.67 -37.00
N GLU A 353 11.38 7.62 -37.68
CA GLU A 353 12.80 7.26 -37.73
C GLU A 353 13.63 8.40 -38.34
N ARG A 354 13.16 8.97 -39.47
CA ARG A 354 13.80 10.12 -40.12
C ARG A 354 13.84 11.35 -39.23
N PHE A 355 12.73 11.64 -38.54
CA PHE A 355 12.67 12.75 -37.57
C PHE A 355 13.70 12.55 -36.45
N VAL A 356 13.79 11.34 -35.89
CA VAL A 356 14.76 11.01 -34.84
C VAL A 356 16.20 11.21 -35.33
N GLU A 357 16.54 10.68 -36.50
CA GLU A 357 17.88 10.80 -37.09
C GLU A 357 18.25 12.26 -37.37
N GLU A 358 17.35 13.01 -38.01
CA GLU A 358 17.58 14.42 -38.38
C GLU A 358 17.81 15.30 -37.15
N TYR A 359 16.98 15.17 -36.12
CA TYR A 359 17.07 16.01 -34.94
C TYR A 359 18.14 15.54 -33.94
N ALA A 360 18.47 14.24 -33.90
CA ALA A 360 19.64 13.76 -33.19
C ALA A 360 20.93 14.38 -33.77
N ALA A 361 21.04 14.49 -35.09
CA ALA A 361 22.18 15.15 -35.75
C ALA A 361 22.26 16.66 -35.44
N LYS A 362 21.13 17.29 -35.09
CA LYS A 362 21.05 18.69 -34.64
C LYS A 362 21.25 18.86 -33.12
N GLY A 363 21.57 17.78 -32.40
CA GLY A 363 21.83 17.80 -30.96
C GLY A 363 20.59 17.71 -30.07
N LEU A 364 19.40 17.46 -30.62
CA LEU A 364 18.20 17.21 -29.84
C LEU A 364 18.25 15.80 -29.23
N GLU A 365 17.97 15.66 -27.94
CA GLU A 365 17.88 14.34 -27.30
C GLU A 365 16.60 13.63 -27.76
N THR A 366 16.77 12.62 -28.60
CA THR A 366 15.70 11.77 -29.13
C THR A 366 16.03 10.29 -28.91
N ARG A 367 15.00 9.46 -28.71
CA ARG A 367 15.19 8.00 -28.53
C ARG A 367 13.97 7.22 -29.03
N LEU A 368 14.18 6.34 -30.00
CA LEU A 368 13.16 5.37 -30.43
C LEU A 368 12.76 4.46 -29.26
N LEU A 369 11.46 4.26 -29.11
CA LEU A 369 10.88 3.40 -28.09
C LEU A 369 10.72 1.98 -28.64
N LYS A 370 11.06 0.99 -27.81
CA LYS A 370 10.85 -0.43 -28.13
C LYS A 370 9.41 -0.82 -27.81
N VAL A 371 8.46 -0.30 -28.59
CA VAL A 371 7.03 -0.58 -28.44
C VAL A 371 6.48 -1.15 -29.75
N PRO A 372 5.55 -2.12 -29.70
CA PRO A 372 5.11 -2.87 -30.88
C PRO A 372 4.17 -2.08 -31.82
N GLY A 373 3.89 -0.79 -31.56
CA GLY A 373 2.98 0.00 -32.39
C GLY A 373 3.04 1.50 -32.12
N ALA A 374 2.19 2.24 -32.83
CA ALA A 374 2.09 3.69 -32.81
C ALA A 374 0.68 4.15 -32.42
N GLY A 375 0.27 3.81 -31.19
CA GLY A 375 -0.97 4.33 -30.61
C GLY A 375 -0.91 5.84 -30.40
N HIS A 376 -2.07 6.49 -30.23
CA HIS A 376 -2.15 7.95 -30.08
C HIS A 376 -1.57 8.70 -31.30
N SER A 377 -1.80 8.18 -32.50
CA SER A 377 -1.31 8.74 -33.77
C SER A 377 -2.38 8.69 -34.86
N SER A 378 -2.12 9.36 -35.98
CA SER A 378 -2.96 9.34 -37.19
C SER A 378 -3.23 7.93 -37.73
N LEU A 379 -2.36 6.97 -37.46
CA LEU A 379 -2.58 5.58 -37.90
C LEU A 379 -3.83 4.96 -37.27
N VAL A 380 -4.22 5.41 -36.09
CA VAL A 380 -5.40 4.92 -35.38
C VAL A 380 -6.69 5.29 -36.12
N ASP A 381 -6.69 6.34 -36.96
CA ASP A 381 -7.89 6.79 -37.69
C ASP A 381 -8.50 5.68 -38.55
N ALA A 382 -7.67 4.74 -39.05
CA ALA A 382 -8.10 3.62 -39.88
C ALA A 382 -9.00 2.60 -39.17
N VAL A 383 -9.04 2.59 -37.83
CA VAL A 383 -9.78 1.60 -37.02
C VAL A 383 -10.83 2.24 -36.11
N LEU A 384 -11.01 3.57 -36.15
CA LEU A 384 -11.92 4.27 -35.24
C LEU A 384 -13.39 3.93 -35.48
N ASP A 385 -13.83 3.84 -36.73
CA ASP A 385 -15.23 3.49 -37.06
C ASP A 385 -15.60 2.09 -36.54
N GLU A 386 -14.69 1.12 -36.69
CA GLU A 386 -14.86 -0.23 -36.18
C GLU A 386 -14.87 -0.26 -34.64
N TYR A 387 -14.00 0.54 -34.01
CA TYR A 387 -13.96 0.63 -32.56
C TYR A 387 -15.23 1.27 -31.99
N GLU A 388 -15.71 2.35 -32.59
CA GLU A 388 -16.94 3.03 -32.17
C GLU A 388 -18.17 2.11 -32.30
N ALA A 389 -18.27 1.37 -33.41
CA ALA A 389 -19.34 0.38 -33.61
C ALA A 389 -19.30 -0.72 -32.53
N PHE A 390 -18.10 -1.18 -32.14
CA PHE A 390 -17.94 -2.12 -31.03
C PHE A 390 -18.36 -1.51 -29.68
N LEU A 391 -17.93 -0.26 -29.41
CA LEU A 391 -18.22 0.43 -28.16
C LEU A 391 -19.71 0.71 -27.97
N ALA A 392 -20.49 0.82 -29.05
CA ALA A 392 -21.96 0.92 -28.97
C ALA A 392 -22.62 -0.29 -28.28
N GLY A 393 -21.93 -1.43 -28.22
CA GLY A 393 -22.36 -2.62 -27.47
C GLY A 393 -21.92 -2.66 -26.00
N ILE A 394 -21.20 -1.65 -25.53
CA ILE A 394 -20.74 -1.53 -24.14
C ILE A 394 -21.71 -0.67 -23.34
N THR A 395 -22.02 -1.10 -22.12
CA THR A 395 -22.85 -0.30 -21.21
C THR A 395 -21.97 0.65 -20.42
N PHE A 396 -22.19 1.95 -20.61
CA PHE A 396 -21.51 3.00 -19.87
C PHE A 396 -22.39 3.54 -18.74
N HIS A 397 -21.75 3.86 -17.62
CA HIS A 397 -22.36 4.46 -16.45
C HIS A 397 -21.58 5.70 -16.04
N ARG A 398 -22.26 6.61 -15.34
CA ARG A 398 -21.61 7.77 -14.73
C ARG A 398 -20.63 7.30 -13.64
N PRO A 399 -19.39 7.81 -13.59
CA PRO A 399 -18.40 7.38 -12.60
C PRO A 399 -18.84 7.68 -11.15
N ALA A 400 -18.67 6.70 -10.27
CA ALA A 400 -18.89 6.81 -8.82
C ALA A 400 -17.68 7.40 -8.07
N VAL A 401 -16.49 7.33 -8.68
CA VAL A 401 -15.24 7.94 -8.19
C VAL A 401 -14.77 8.96 -9.21
N ARG A 402 -14.28 10.11 -8.78
CA ARG A 402 -13.81 11.17 -9.71
C ARG A 402 -12.68 10.65 -10.58
N VAL A 403 -12.69 10.99 -11.87
CA VAL A 403 -11.65 10.60 -12.82
C VAL A 403 -10.92 11.86 -13.30
N VAL A 404 -9.60 11.84 -13.32
CA VAL A 404 -8.81 12.81 -14.12
C VAL A 404 -8.57 12.15 -15.48
N SER A 405 -8.96 12.83 -16.55
CA SER A 405 -8.79 12.32 -17.91
C SER A 405 -7.35 12.57 -18.37
N ASP A 406 -6.66 11.52 -18.77
CA ASP A 406 -5.35 11.64 -19.41
C ASP A 406 -5.43 12.18 -20.84
N THR A 407 -6.64 12.26 -21.44
CA THR A 407 -6.86 12.84 -22.77
C THR A 407 -6.95 14.36 -22.71
N THR A 408 -7.62 14.90 -21.69
CA THR A 408 -7.80 16.36 -21.52
C THR A 408 -6.83 16.98 -20.52
N GLY A 409 -6.21 16.18 -19.65
CA GLY A 409 -5.31 16.65 -18.60
C GLY A 409 -6.03 17.22 -17.36
N THR A 410 -7.37 17.20 -17.32
CA THR A 410 -8.17 17.76 -16.24
C THR A 410 -9.23 16.77 -15.75
N TRP A 411 -10.05 17.17 -14.77
CA TRP A 411 -11.19 16.38 -14.30
C TRP A 411 -12.11 16.03 -15.46
N ALA A 412 -12.38 14.73 -15.63
CA ALA A 412 -13.25 14.25 -16.68
C ALA A 412 -14.69 14.74 -16.47
N ASP A 413 -15.36 15.15 -17.54
CA ASP A 413 -16.80 15.33 -17.52
C ASP A 413 -17.46 13.94 -17.37
N PRO A 414 -18.28 13.71 -16.31
CA PRO A 414 -18.91 12.42 -16.07
C PRO A 414 -19.84 11.93 -17.18
N GLU A 415 -20.43 12.83 -17.96
CA GLU A 415 -21.28 12.47 -19.08
C GLU A 415 -20.44 12.17 -20.31
N GLU A 416 -19.35 12.92 -20.55
CA GLU A 416 -18.47 12.71 -21.70
C GLU A 416 -17.71 11.38 -21.60
N ILE A 417 -17.09 11.08 -20.45
CA ILE A 417 -16.30 9.85 -20.24
C ILE A 417 -17.13 8.58 -20.37
N SER A 418 -18.44 8.70 -20.21
CA SER A 418 -19.43 7.63 -20.30
C SER A 418 -20.00 7.50 -21.72
N THR A 419 -19.23 7.87 -22.75
CA THR A 419 -19.64 7.74 -24.17
C THR A 419 -18.60 6.99 -25.01
N PRO A 420 -19.03 6.24 -26.05
CA PRO A 420 -18.14 5.65 -27.04
C PRO A 420 -17.15 6.66 -27.64
N ALA A 421 -17.63 7.86 -27.97
CA ALA A 421 -16.83 8.91 -28.59
C ALA A 421 -15.62 9.33 -27.74
N TYR A 422 -15.74 9.35 -26.41
CA TYR A 422 -14.61 9.60 -25.52
C TYR A 422 -13.53 8.53 -25.65
N TRP A 423 -13.90 7.25 -25.72
CA TRP A 423 -12.95 6.15 -25.79
C TRP A 423 -12.27 6.02 -27.16
N CYS A 424 -12.95 6.42 -28.24
CA CYS A 424 -12.30 6.64 -29.54
C CYS A 424 -11.26 7.76 -29.47
N ARG A 425 -11.63 8.91 -28.86
CA ARG A 425 -10.69 10.02 -28.61
C ARG A 425 -9.50 9.60 -27.75
N HIS A 426 -9.73 8.84 -26.69
CA HIS A 426 -8.72 8.33 -25.78
C HIS A 426 -7.68 7.46 -26.50
N MET A 427 -8.11 6.59 -27.41
CA MET A 427 -7.21 5.74 -28.21
C MET A 427 -6.38 6.54 -29.23
N ARG A 428 -6.94 7.65 -29.75
CA ARG A 428 -6.40 8.43 -30.86
C ARG A 428 -5.55 9.63 -30.46
N HIS A 429 -5.93 10.35 -29.41
CA HIS A 429 -5.34 11.64 -29.06
C HIS A 429 -4.24 11.52 -28.01
N THR A 430 -3.51 12.61 -27.84
CA THR A 430 -2.38 12.74 -26.92
C THR A 430 -2.77 12.41 -25.48
N VAL A 431 -1.91 11.64 -24.81
CA VAL A 431 -1.93 11.44 -23.36
C VAL A 431 -1.25 12.65 -22.69
N ARG A 432 -2.04 13.57 -22.15
CA ARG A 432 -1.61 14.82 -21.49
C ARG A 432 -1.27 14.59 -20.01
N TYR A 433 -0.34 13.67 -19.72
CA TYR A 433 -0.03 13.26 -18.35
C TYR A 433 0.68 14.34 -17.52
N HIS A 434 1.43 15.26 -18.14
CA HIS A 434 1.96 16.42 -17.43
C HIS A 434 0.84 17.28 -16.84
N ASP A 435 -0.20 17.55 -17.64
CA ASP A 435 -1.36 18.34 -17.23
C ASP A 435 -2.17 17.62 -16.15
N VAL A 436 -2.25 16.28 -16.21
CA VAL A 436 -2.79 15.46 -15.12
C VAL A 436 -2.04 15.73 -13.81
N LEU A 437 -0.71 15.76 -13.83
CA LEU A 437 0.09 16.03 -12.63
C LEU A 437 -0.14 17.46 -12.11
N GLU A 438 -0.30 18.46 -12.98
CA GLU A 438 -0.67 19.82 -12.58
C GLU A 438 -2.06 19.86 -11.90
N THR A 439 -3.04 19.16 -12.48
CA THR A 439 -4.39 19.00 -11.89
C THR A 439 -4.33 18.33 -10.51
N LEU A 440 -3.48 17.32 -10.34
CA LEU A 440 -3.31 16.61 -9.07
C LEU A 440 -2.51 17.41 -8.04
N ASN A 441 -1.52 18.20 -8.47
CA ASN A 441 -0.79 19.14 -7.60
C ASN A 441 -1.75 20.19 -7.01
N ALA A 442 -2.73 20.65 -7.79
CA ALA A 442 -3.80 21.52 -7.30
C ALA A 442 -4.77 20.80 -6.34
N PHE A 443 -4.82 19.47 -6.33
CA PHE A 443 -5.64 18.68 -5.40
C PHE A 443 -4.92 18.47 -4.06
N GLN A 444 -4.88 19.55 -3.27
CA GLN A 444 -4.04 19.72 -2.08
C GLN A 444 -3.94 18.50 -1.16
N GLY A 445 -2.71 18.11 -0.85
CA GLY A 445 -2.39 17.08 0.15
C GLY A 445 -2.79 15.66 -0.24
N CYS A 446 -3.23 15.41 -1.48
CA CYS A 446 -3.60 14.07 -1.91
C CYS A 446 -2.39 13.11 -1.93
N ALA A 447 -2.61 11.85 -1.55
CA ALA A 447 -1.63 10.78 -1.66
C ALA A 447 -1.81 10.05 -3.00
N LEU A 448 -0.77 10.07 -3.84
CA LEU A 448 -0.75 9.34 -5.10
C LEU A 448 -0.23 7.93 -4.86
N VAL A 449 -0.98 6.94 -5.34
CA VAL A 449 -0.61 5.52 -5.25
C VAL A 449 -0.62 4.94 -6.66
N GLU A 450 0.55 4.58 -7.18
CA GLU A 450 0.66 3.83 -8.44
C GLU A 450 0.22 2.39 -8.21
N VAL A 451 -0.92 2.03 -8.79
CA VAL A 451 -1.58 0.72 -8.66
C VAL A 451 -1.35 -0.04 -9.96
N GLY A 452 -0.19 -0.68 -10.06
CA GLY A 452 0.20 -1.45 -11.23
C GLY A 452 1.66 -1.87 -11.17
N PRO A 453 2.20 -2.50 -12.22
CA PRO A 453 3.58 -2.94 -12.24
C PRO A 453 4.54 -1.78 -12.51
N GLY A 454 5.67 -1.78 -11.80
CA GLY A 454 6.74 -0.80 -11.99
C GLY A 454 6.55 0.50 -11.21
N THR A 455 7.23 1.55 -11.68
CA THR A 455 7.32 2.84 -10.98
C THR A 455 7.26 4.04 -11.94
N THR A 456 6.65 3.88 -13.11
CA THR A 456 6.69 4.87 -14.18
C THR A 456 5.99 6.15 -13.75
N LEU A 457 4.76 6.04 -13.26
CA LEU A 457 3.94 7.21 -12.91
C LEU A 457 4.48 7.91 -11.66
N THR A 458 4.96 7.14 -10.70
CA THR A 458 5.62 7.59 -9.47
C THR A 458 6.90 8.35 -9.80
N SER A 459 7.68 7.87 -10.78
CA SER A 459 8.90 8.56 -11.23
C SER A 459 8.58 9.89 -11.89
N LEU A 460 7.53 9.97 -12.72
CA LEU A 460 7.06 11.21 -13.33
C LEU A 460 6.57 12.20 -12.26
N ALA A 461 5.73 11.74 -11.33
CA ALA A 461 5.24 12.55 -10.21
C ALA A 461 6.37 13.08 -9.31
N ARG A 462 7.42 12.29 -9.06
CA ARG A 462 8.60 12.72 -8.28
C ARG A 462 9.49 13.72 -9.01
N ARG A 463 9.43 13.78 -10.35
CA ARG A 463 10.16 14.77 -11.16
C ARG A 463 9.42 16.11 -11.21
N HIS A 464 8.11 16.11 -11.01
CA HIS A 464 7.31 17.32 -10.91
C HIS A 464 7.74 18.16 -9.71
N ALA A 465 8.04 19.45 -9.93
CA ALA A 465 8.79 20.27 -8.99
C ALA A 465 8.09 20.48 -7.65
N GLU A 466 6.78 20.75 -7.68
CA GLU A 466 5.96 21.03 -6.48
C GLU A 466 5.35 19.77 -5.88
N LEU A 467 4.77 18.91 -6.73
CA LEU A 467 4.04 17.72 -6.33
C LEU A 467 4.86 16.82 -5.40
N ARG A 468 6.14 16.61 -5.71
CA ARG A 468 7.03 15.74 -4.92
C ARG A 468 7.22 16.17 -3.46
N TRP A 469 6.99 17.44 -3.14
CA TRP A 469 7.15 17.99 -1.79
C TRP A 469 5.82 18.11 -1.06
N ASN A 470 4.73 18.33 -1.79
CA ASN A 470 3.42 18.59 -1.22
C ASN A 470 2.55 17.34 -1.08
N HIS A 471 2.92 16.25 -1.77
CA HIS A 471 2.11 15.03 -1.87
C HIS A 471 2.92 13.76 -1.58
N PRO A 472 2.38 12.80 -0.81
CA PRO A 472 2.90 11.44 -0.79
C PRO A 472 2.82 10.82 -2.18
N VAL A 473 3.93 10.30 -2.70
CA VAL A 473 3.99 9.56 -3.98
C VAL A 473 4.52 8.15 -3.73
N LEU A 474 3.60 7.19 -3.82
CA LEU A 474 3.75 5.80 -3.39
C LEU A 474 3.51 4.85 -4.57
N GLN A 475 4.06 3.64 -4.49
CA GLN A 475 3.89 2.61 -5.51
C GLN A 475 3.50 1.27 -4.89
N ALA A 476 2.64 0.49 -5.56
CA ALA A 476 2.21 -0.81 -5.06
C ALA A 476 3.28 -1.90 -5.22
N LEU A 477 4.06 -1.84 -6.32
CA LEU A 477 5.03 -2.85 -6.71
C LEU A 477 6.41 -2.22 -6.98
N PRO A 478 7.50 -3.00 -6.88
CA PRO A 478 8.84 -2.56 -7.26
C PRO A 478 8.96 -2.32 -8.77
N HIS A 479 10.02 -1.60 -9.16
CA HIS A 479 10.46 -1.59 -10.56
C HIS A 479 10.94 -3.00 -10.95
N PRO A 480 10.81 -3.45 -12.22
CA PRO A 480 11.26 -4.79 -12.63
C PRO A 480 12.75 -5.11 -12.37
N THR A 481 13.57 -4.08 -12.20
CA THR A 481 15.01 -4.19 -11.90
C THR A 481 15.34 -3.95 -10.43
N ASP A 482 14.33 -3.70 -9.59
CA ASP A 482 14.49 -3.54 -8.15
C ASP A 482 14.29 -4.91 -7.49
N GLU A 483 15.31 -5.38 -6.78
CA GLU A 483 15.31 -6.68 -6.12
C GLU A 483 14.49 -6.68 -4.81
N THR A 484 13.95 -5.52 -4.42
CA THR A 484 13.09 -5.40 -3.23
C THR A 484 11.84 -6.27 -3.41
N PRO A 485 11.55 -7.20 -2.49
CA PRO A 485 10.35 -8.04 -2.58
C PRO A 485 9.07 -7.22 -2.62
N ASP A 486 8.12 -7.64 -3.46
CA ASP A 486 6.85 -6.96 -3.65
C ASP A 486 6.01 -6.80 -2.35
N PRO A 487 5.98 -7.75 -1.39
CA PRO A 487 5.24 -7.54 -0.15
C PRO A 487 5.86 -6.40 0.68
N LYS A 488 7.18 -6.21 0.64
CA LYS A 488 7.85 -5.14 1.37
C LYS A 488 7.45 -3.77 0.83
N VAL A 489 7.46 -3.60 -0.50
CA VAL A 489 7.06 -2.34 -1.16
C VAL A 489 5.59 -2.02 -0.87
N LEU A 490 4.72 -3.01 -1.05
CA LEU A 490 3.29 -2.89 -0.83
C LEU A 490 2.94 -2.51 0.61
N LEU A 491 3.49 -3.25 1.60
CA LEU A 491 3.29 -2.96 3.01
C LEU A 491 3.88 -1.61 3.40
N SER A 492 4.97 -1.18 2.76
CA SER A 492 5.54 0.15 2.98
C SER A 492 4.60 1.24 2.49
N THR A 493 3.93 1.02 1.35
CA THR A 493 2.88 1.92 0.84
C THR A 493 1.69 1.98 1.79
N VAL A 494 1.21 0.84 2.30
CA VAL A 494 0.13 0.80 3.30
C VAL A 494 0.54 1.51 4.60
N GLY A 495 1.77 1.29 5.07
CA GLY A 495 2.34 1.97 6.23
C GLY A 495 2.44 3.48 6.05
N ALA A 496 2.88 3.94 4.87
CA ALA A 496 2.98 5.35 4.54
C ALA A 496 1.60 6.03 4.48
N LEU A 497 0.59 5.37 3.89
CA LEU A 497 -0.79 5.84 3.90
C LEU A 497 -1.33 5.96 5.33
N TRP A 498 -1.10 4.96 6.16
CA TRP A 498 -1.50 5.00 7.57
C TRP A 498 -0.81 6.13 8.34
N ALA A 499 0.49 6.33 8.11
CA ALA A 499 1.25 7.40 8.74
C ALA A 499 0.76 8.79 8.30
N ALA A 500 0.30 8.93 7.06
CA ALA A 500 -0.31 10.15 6.54
C ALA A 500 -1.73 10.40 7.10
N GLY A 501 -2.39 9.38 7.67
CA GLY A 501 -3.70 9.53 8.31
C GLY A 501 -4.77 8.58 7.80
N VAL A 502 -4.54 7.86 6.69
CA VAL A 502 -5.51 6.96 6.07
C VAL A 502 -5.85 5.81 7.02
N ASP A 503 -7.14 5.51 7.15
CA ASP A 503 -7.59 4.38 7.95
C ASP A 503 -7.41 3.06 7.19
N ILE A 504 -6.77 2.11 7.87
CA ILE A 504 -6.50 0.78 7.34
C ILE A 504 -7.35 -0.25 8.06
N GLU A 505 -7.97 -1.13 7.29
CA GLU A 505 -8.69 -2.32 7.75
C GLU A 505 -7.68 -3.43 8.06
N TRP A 506 -7.03 -3.34 9.22
CA TRP A 506 -5.98 -4.27 9.66
C TRP A 506 -6.35 -5.76 9.58
N PRO A 507 -7.58 -6.21 9.94
CA PRO A 507 -7.98 -7.60 9.77
C PRO A 507 -7.88 -8.08 8.31
N ALA A 508 -8.03 -7.17 7.34
CA ALA A 508 -7.91 -7.48 5.94
C ALA A 508 -6.45 -7.61 5.44
N LEU A 509 -5.44 -7.32 6.27
CA LEU A 509 -4.03 -7.63 5.96
C LEU A 509 -3.58 -9.01 6.45
N HIS A 510 -4.39 -9.68 7.29
CA HIS A 510 -4.06 -11.00 7.86
C HIS A 510 -5.08 -12.08 7.44
N PRO A 511 -5.19 -12.42 6.14
CA PRO A 511 -6.16 -13.41 5.66
C PRO A 511 -5.92 -14.83 6.17
N LEU A 512 -4.66 -15.17 6.45
CA LEU A 512 -4.19 -16.53 6.66
C LEU A 512 -4.03 -16.92 8.14
N ARG A 513 -4.14 -15.95 9.05
CA ARG A 513 -3.97 -16.19 10.48
C ARG A 513 -5.08 -15.53 11.28
N ALA A 514 -5.26 -16.02 12.49
CA ALA A 514 -5.92 -15.31 13.57
C ALA A 514 -4.84 -14.97 14.61
N PRO A 515 -4.04 -13.90 14.38
CA PRO A 515 -2.97 -13.54 15.31
C PRO A 515 -3.56 -13.11 16.64
N ARG A 516 -2.80 -13.31 17.71
CA ARG A 516 -3.25 -13.02 19.07
C ARG A 516 -2.70 -11.69 19.53
N ARG A 517 -3.39 -11.06 20.47
CA ARG A 517 -2.86 -9.87 21.13
C ARG A 517 -1.82 -10.29 22.15
N THR A 518 -0.62 -9.75 22.02
CA THR A 518 0.51 -9.96 22.94
C THR A 518 0.83 -8.69 23.73
N SER A 519 1.53 -8.87 24.84
CA SER A 519 1.99 -7.76 25.67
C SER A 519 3.18 -7.07 25.01
N LEU A 520 3.02 -5.78 24.71
CA LEU A 520 4.07 -4.90 24.19
C LEU A 520 4.20 -3.68 25.10
N PRO A 521 5.37 -3.01 25.11
CA PRO A 521 5.62 -1.83 25.93
C PRO A 521 4.47 -0.81 25.91
N GLY A 522 4.13 -0.30 27.09
CA GLY A 522 3.13 0.76 27.25
C GLY A 522 3.64 2.13 26.78
N TYR A 523 2.72 3.10 26.76
CA TYR A 523 2.99 4.46 26.27
C TYR A 523 4.14 5.14 27.04
N PRO A 524 5.13 5.75 26.36
CA PRO A 524 6.21 6.49 27.00
C PRO A 524 5.73 7.88 27.42
N TYR A 525 5.12 7.96 28.60
CA TYR A 525 4.73 9.25 29.18
C TYR A 525 5.96 10.16 29.38
N GLU A 526 5.91 11.33 28.75
CA GLU A 526 6.85 12.43 28.97
C GLU A 526 6.43 13.15 30.25
N ARG A 527 7.03 12.73 31.37
CA ARG A 527 6.63 13.22 32.68
C ARG A 527 7.26 14.58 32.96
N THR A 528 6.43 15.51 33.43
CA THR A 528 6.85 16.79 33.98
C THR A 528 6.41 16.85 35.43
N ALA A 529 7.25 17.41 36.30
CA ALA A 529 6.86 17.66 37.68
C ALA A 529 5.82 18.79 37.71
N PHE A 530 4.67 18.54 38.34
CA PHE A 530 3.66 19.56 38.61
C PHE A 530 3.63 19.81 40.12
N PRO A 531 4.60 20.56 40.67
CA PRO A 531 4.61 20.86 42.10
C PRO A 531 3.40 21.74 42.45
N VAL A 532 2.80 21.47 43.61
CA VAL A 532 1.80 22.38 44.18
C VAL A 532 2.54 23.63 44.66
N PRO A 533 2.10 24.85 44.32
CA PRO A 533 2.69 26.07 44.86
C PRO A 533 2.71 26.02 46.39
N ALA A 534 3.84 26.34 47.01
CA ALA A 534 3.89 26.51 48.45
C ALA A 534 2.95 27.66 48.85
N ALA A 535 2.08 27.40 49.84
CA ALA A 535 1.11 28.35 50.35
C ALA A 535 1.76 29.49 51.14
#